data_AF-A0A418N9C1-F1
#
_entry.id   AF-A0A418N9C1-F1
#
_cell.length_a   1.000
_cell.length_b   1.000
_cell.length_c   1.000
_cell.angle_alpha   90.00
_cell.angle_beta   90.00
_cell.angle_gamma   90.00
#
_symmetry.space_group_name_H-M   'P 1'
#
loop_
_entity.id
_entity.type
_entity.pdbx_description
1 polymer ?
#
loop_
_entity_poly.entity_id
_entity_poly.type
_entity_poly.pdbx_seq_one_letter_code
_entity_poly.pdbx_strand_id
1 'polypeptide(L)'
;MKSKILNSLLIITSLLGYLEWGGNSRSFLFQVEYEILSKIFTDPISALHPFTILPLIGQVILLVTLFQKTPSKTLTYISIGGLGILLVLMFVIGLMSLNYKIIISIIPFLTVTILAIRHYKKNKTTRGLNQKTVRDKPRDM
;
A
#
# COMPACT_ATOMS: atom_id res chain seq x y z
N MET A 1 13.33 12.85 -0.85
CA MET A 1 12.01 13.52 -0.96
C MET A 1 11.01 12.73 -1.82
N LYS A 2 11.34 12.38 -3.09
CA LYS A 2 10.42 11.65 -4.00
C LYS A 2 9.76 10.39 -3.41
N SER A 3 10.52 9.57 -2.67
CA SER A 3 10.00 8.36 -2.01
C SER A 3 8.97 8.64 -0.91
N LYS A 4 9.10 9.73 -0.16
CA LYS A 4 8.13 10.09 0.89
C LYS A 4 6.81 10.52 0.26
N ILE A 5 6.87 11.33 -0.80
CA ILE A 5 5.68 11.74 -1.57
C ILE A 5 4.93 10.52 -2.12
N LEU A 6 5.64 9.55 -2.68
CA LEU A 6 5.03 8.30 -3.17
C LEU A 6 4.36 7.52 -2.04
N ASN A 7 5.01 7.38 -0.88
CA ASN A 7 4.43 6.68 0.26
C ASN A 7 3.20 7.43 0.84
N SER A 8 3.21 8.77 0.86
CA SER A 8 2.04 9.58 1.24
C SER A 8 0.89 9.41 0.25
N LEU A 9 1.17 9.41 -1.05
CA LEU A 9 0.17 9.15 -2.08
C LEU A 9 -0.42 7.73 -1.95
N LEU A 10 0.40 6.73 -1.63
CA LEU A 10 -0.08 5.36 -1.40
C LEU A 10 -1.07 5.30 -0.24
N ILE A 11 -0.82 6.01 0.87
CA ILE A 11 -1.74 6.08 2.02
C ILE A 11 -3.04 6.77 1.62
N ILE A 12 -2.97 7.94 0.98
CA ILE A 12 -4.16 8.71 0.60
C ILE A 12 -5.02 7.91 -0.37
N THR A 13 -4.40 7.31 -1.38
CA THR A 13 -5.12 6.53 -2.39
C THR A 13 -5.64 5.19 -1.87
N SER A 14 -5.00 4.57 -0.87
CA SER A 14 -5.53 3.35 -0.26
C SER A 14 -6.81 3.61 0.51
N LEU A 15 -6.89 4.72 1.24
CA LEU A 15 -8.06 5.12 2.03
C LEU A 15 -9.32 5.30 1.17
N LEU A 16 -9.15 5.67 -0.09
CA LEU A 16 -10.25 5.86 -1.04
C LEU A 16 -10.81 4.55 -1.60
N GLY A 17 -10.19 3.40 -1.35
CA GLY A 17 -10.65 2.12 -1.86
C GLY A 17 -12.07 1.80 -1.39
N TYR A 18 -13.00 1.63 -2.32
CA TYR A 18 -14.36 1.23 -1.99
C TYR A 18 -14.45 -0.30 -1.89
N LEU A 19 -14.92 -0.78 -0.74
CA LEU A 19 -15.08 -2.19 -0.43
C LEU A 19 -16.56 -2.57 -0.50
N GLU A 20 -16.84 -3.72 -1.09
CA GLU A 20 -18.17 -4.32 -1.12
C GLU A 20 -18.03 -5.81 -0.77
N TRP A 21 -18.69 -6.25 0.29
CA TRP A 21 -18.64 -7.63 0.75
C TRP A 21 -19.98 -8.02 1.37
N GLY A 22 -20.41 -9.27 1.19
CA GLY A 22 -21.64 -9.78 1.81
C GLY A 22 -22.89 -8.98 1.44
N GLY A 23 -23.46 -9.24 0.26
CA GLY A 23 -24.78 -8.79 -0.19
C GLY A 23 -25.00 -7.27 -0.19
N ASN A 24 -25.23 -6.69 0.99
CA ASN A 24 -25.59 -5.29 1.19
C ASN A 24 -24.52 -4.47 1.93
N SER A 25 -23.39 -5.06 2.33
CA SER A 25 -22.35 -4.32 3.05
C SER A 25 -21.40 -3.65 2.06
N ARG A 26 -21.34 -2.33 2.16
CA ARG A 26 -20.54 -1.48 1.28
C ARG A 26 -20.02 -0.29 2.06
N SER A 27 -18.71 -0.08 2.01
CA SER A 27 -18.05 0.98 2.78
C SER A 27 -16.73 1.36 2.12
N PHE A 28 -16.30 2.59 2.29
CA PHE A 28 -14.92 2.95 1.96
C PHE A 28 -13.94 2.40 2.98
N LEU A 29 -12.70 2.14 2.57
CA LEU A 29 -11.65 1.61 3.43
C LEU A 29 -11.47 2.45 4.71
N PHE A 30 -11.45 3.78 4.57
CA PHE A 30 -11.34 4.68 5.73
C PHE A 30 -12.51 4.56 6.72
N GLN A 31 -13.72 4.28 6.23
CA GLN A 31 -14.91 4.10 7.09
C GLN A 31 -14.77 2.82 7.89
N VAL A 32 -14.33 1.75 7.24
CA VAL A 32 -14.13 0.45 7.87
C VAL A 32 -12.99 0.50 8.90
N GLU A 33 -11.90 1.18 8.58
CA GLU A 33 -10.79 1.40 9.51
C GLU A 33 -11.23 2.22 10.72
N TYR A 34 -12.00 3.30 10.52
CA TYR A 34 -12.56 4.10 11.61
C TYR A 34 -13.52 3.29 12.50
N GLU A 35 -14.39 2.50 11.88
CA GLU A 35 -15.33 1.64 12.60
C GLU A 35 -14.59 0.64 13.49
N ILE A 36 -13.50 0.05 12.99
CA ILE A 36 -12.69 -0.90 13.76
C ILE A 36 -11.91 -0.23 14.86
N LEU A 37 -11.29 0.93 14.59
CA LEU A 37 -10.61 1.68 15.63
C LEU A 37 -11.56 2.01 16.78
N SER A 38 -12.83 2.29 16.48
CA SER A 38 -13.87 2.50 17.48
C SER A 38 -14.25 1.20 18.20
N LYS A 39 -14.47 0.11 17.45
CA LYS A 39 -14.89 -1.19 18.00
C LYS A 39 -13.80 -1.91 18.78
N ILE A 40 -12.52 -1.67 18.52
CA ILE A 40 -11.42 -2.31 19.25
C ILE A 40 -11.47 -1.99 20.75
N PHE A 41 -12.03 -0.83 21.12
CA PHE A 41 -12.21 -0.42 22.52
C PHE A 41 -13.47 -0.98 23.19
N THR A 42 -14.43 -1.48 22.42
CA THR A 42 -15.74 -1.93 22.94
C THR A 42 -15.98 -3.43 22.74
N ASP A 43 -15.65 -3.97 21.57
CA ASP A 43 -15.75 -5.38 21.20
C ASP A 43 -14.68 -5.76 20.16
N PRO A 44 -13.46 -6.12 20.60
CA PRO A 44 -12.33 -6.36 19.73
C PRO A 44 -12.48 -7.64 18.89
N ILE A 45 -13.22 -8.66 19.37
CA ILE A 45 -13.33 -9.94 18.66
C ILE A 45 -14.15 -9.78 17.38
N SER A 46 -15.27 -9.03 17.46
CA SER A 46 -16.12 -8.75 16.30
C SER A 46 -15.50 -7.78 15.29
N ALA A 47 -14.45 -7.05 15.69
CA ALA A 47 -13.73 -6.09 14.85
C ALA A 47 -12.59 -6.72 14.02
N LEU A 48 -12.16 -7.94 14.35
CA LEU A 48 -11.06 -8.64 13.68
C LEU A 48 -11.54 -9.29 12.38
N HIS A 49 -11.56 -8.51 11.29
CA HIS A 49 -11.83 -9.04 9.95
C HIS A 49 -10.58 -8.97 9.05
N PRO A 50 -10.27 -10.00 8.24
CA PRO A 50 -9.09 -9.97 7.38
C PRO A 50 -9.06 -8.78 6.41
N PHE A 51 -10.23 -8.37 5.88
CA PHE A 51 -10.36 -7.23 4.95
C PHE A 51 -10.07 -5.87 5.57
N THR A 52 -9.80 -5.82 6.86
CA THR A 52 -9.75 -4.57 7.60
C THR A 52 -8.48 -4.46 8.42
N ILE A 53 -8.04 -5.57 9.01
CA ILE A 53 -6.75 -5.66 9.70
C ILE A 53 -5.58 -5.60 8.72
N LEU A 54 -5.68 -6.34 7.61
CA LEU A 54 -4.62 -6.37 6.59
C LEU A 54 -4.31 -4.97 6.01
N PRO A 55 -5.31 -4.18 5.55
CA PRO A 55 -5.05 -2.83 5.06
C PRO A 55 -4.57 -1.90 6.18
N LEU A 56 -5.15 -1.98 7.37
CA LEU A 56 -4.75 -1.15 8.50
C LEU A 56 -3.26 -1.35 8.85
N ILE A 57 -2.79 -2.59 8.92
CA ILE A 57 -1.36 -2.90 9.13
C ILE A 57 -0.51 -2.33 7.99
N GLY A 58 -0.94 -2.52 6.73
CA GLY A 58 -0.23 -2.00 5.57
C GLY A 58 -0.08 -0.47 5.61
N GLN A 59 -1.13 0.25 6.01
CA GLN A 59 -1.12 1.69 6.20
C GLN A 59 -0.23 2.13 7.36
N VAL A 60 -0.30 1.47 8.51
CA VAL A 60 0.57 1.75 9.67
C VAL A 60 2.04 1.61 9.28
N ILE A 61 2.40 0.55 8.56
CA ILE A 61 3.78 0.37 8.07
C ILE A 61 4.17 1.50 7.12
N LEU A 62 3.30 1.92 6.16
CA LEU A 62 3.59 3.07 5.30
C LEU A 62 3.79 4.35 6.10
N LEU A 63 2.95 4.58 7.10
CA LEU A 63 3.04 5.74 7.98
C LEU A 63 4.37 5.76 8.73
N VAL A 64 4.79 4.62 9.31
CA VAL A 64 6.12 4.48 9.93
C VAL A 64 7.25 4.78 8.94
N THR A 65 7.14 4.35 7.67
CA THR A 65 8.18 4.66 6.66
C THR A 65 8.32 6.14 6.33
N LEU A 66 7.29 6.96 6.56
CA LEU A 66 7.36 8.42 6.34
C LEU A 66 8.24 9.12 7.39
N PHE A 67 8.22 8.61 8.63
CA PHE A 67 9.02 9.14 9.73
C PHE A 67 10.48 8.64 9.71
N GLN A 68 10.79 7.61 8.91
CA GLN A 68 12.17 7.17 8.72
C GLN A 68 13.00 8.22 7.95
N LYS A 69 14.28 8.41 8.35
CA LYS A 69 15.24 9.29 7.64
C LYS A 69 15.38 8.88 6.17
N THR A 70 15.43 7.57 5.90
CA THR A 70 15.39 7.00 4.55
C THR A 70 14.26 5.97 4.47
N PRO A 71 13.23 6.20 3.63
CA PRO A 71 12.14 5.24 3.48
C PRO A 71 12.69 3.88 3.07
N SER A 72 12.44 2.86 3.89
CA SER A 72 12.92 1.51 3.63
C SER A 72 12.10 0.88 2.50
N LYS A 73 12.81 0.41 1.47
CA LYS A 73 12.18 -0.20 0.30
C LYS A 73 11.40 -1.45 0.68
N THR A 74 11.96 -2.25 1.59
CA THR A 74 11.37 -3.51 2.06
C THR A 74 10.03 -3.28 2.75
N LEU A 75 9.93 -2.34 3.70
CA LEU A 75 8.65 -2.02 4.35
C LEU A 75 7.64 -1.49 3.34
N THR A 76 8.08 -0.66 2.38
CA THR A 76 7.19 -0.17 1.33
C THR A 76 6.63 -1.31 0.47
N TYR A 77 7.45 -2.31 0.11
CA TYR A 77 6.96 -3.49 -0.61
C TYR A 77 6.03 -4.37 0.23
N ILE A 78 6.29 -4.53 1.53
CA ILE A 78 5.41 -5.26 2.45
C ILE A 78 4.05 -4.57 2.52
N SER A 79 4.03 -3.25 2.70
CA SER A 79 2.80 -2.47 2.70
C SER A 79 2.04 -2.54 1.38
N ILE A 80 2.74 -2.41 0.25
CA ILE A 80 2.14 -2.56 -1.08
C ILE A 80 1.57 -3.96 -1.25
N GLY A 81 2.23 -5.00 -0.75
CA GLY A 81 1.73 -6.37 -0.78
C GLY A 81 0.44 -6.51 0.02
N GLY A 82 0.42 -6.04 1.28
CA GLY A 82 -0.75 -6.13 2.16
C GLY A 82 -1.95 -5.32 1.67
N LEU A 83 -1.74 -4.08 1.23
CA LEU A 83 -2.82 -3.24 0.67
C LEU A 83 -3.22 -3.69 -0.72
N GLY A 84 -2.23 -4.01 -1.56
CA GLY A 84 -2.42 -4.37 -2.96
C GLY A 84 -3.16 -5.68 -3.14
N ILE A 85 -2.90 -6.70 -2.32
CA ILE A 85 -3.64 -7.97 -2.44
C ILE A 85 -5.13 -7.77 -2.20
N LEU A 86 -5.50 -6.98 -1.18
CA LEU A 86 -6.89 -6.65 -0.89
C LEU A 86 -7.50 -5.82 -2.01
N LEU A 87 -6.85 -4.72 -2.41
CA LEU A 87 -7.42 -3.80 -3.38
C LEU A 87 -7.48 -4.41 -4.79
N VAL A 88 -6.56 -5.29 -5.16
CA VAL A 88 -6.66 -6.07 -6.41
C VAL A 88 -7.82 -7.06 -6.34
N LEU A 89 -8.04 -7.74 -5.21
CA LEU A 89 -9.20 -8.61 -5.04
C LEU A 89 -10.50 -7.82 -5.19
N MET A 90 -10.59 -6.66 -4.55
CA MET A 90 -11.76 -5.78 -4.67
C MET A 90 -11.95 -5.30 -6.11
N PHE A 91 -10.87 -4.98 -6.82
CA PHE A 91 -10.93 -4.62 -8.23
C PHE A 91 -11.51 -5.75 -9.09
N VAL A 92 -11.09 -7.00 -8.85
CA VAL A 92 -11.66 -8.18 -9.53
C VAL A 92 -13.15 -8.32 -9.22
N ILE A 93 -13.55 -8.16 -7.95
CA ILE A 93 -14.96 -8.18 -7.55
C ILE A 93 -15.74 -7.07 -8.27
N GLY A 94 -15.22 -5.85 -8.33
CA GLY A 94 -15.83 -4.74 -9.04
C GLY A 94 -15.99 -4.97 -10.53
N LEU A 95 -15.04 -5.66 -11.18
CA LEU A 95 -15.17 -6.07 -12.58
C LEU A 95 -16.27 -7.13 -12.75
N MET A 96 -16.31 -8.14 -11.88
CA MET A 96 -17.31 -9.21 -11.93
C MET A 96 -18.73 -8.71 -11.63
N SER A 97 -18.87 -7.75 -10.72
CA SER A 97 -20.15 -7.13 -10.36
C SER A 97 -20.52 -5.93 -11.25
N LEU A 98 -19.67 -5.57 -12.23
CA LEU A 98 -19.79 -4.36 -13.05
C LEU A 98 -20.01 -3.08 -12.22
N ASN A 99 -19.44 -3.05 -11.02
CA ASN A 99 -19.58 -1.94 -10.09
C ASN A 99 -18.48 -0.90 -10.34
N TYR A 100 -18.82 0.09 -11.17
CA TYR A 100 -17.91 1.18 -11.53
C TYR A 100 -17.38 1.97 -10.34
N LYS A 101 -18.10 2.00 -9.20
CA LYS A 101 -17.64 2.70 -7.98
C LYS A 101 -16.41 2.00 -7.39
N ILE A 102 -16.40 0.68 -7.34
CA ILE A 102 -15.25 -0.11 -6.90
C ILE A 102 -14.07 0.12 -7.86
N ILE A 103 -14.32 -0.02 -9.17
CA ILE A 103 -13.29 0.11 -10.20
C ILE A 103 -12.61 1.49 -10.15
N ILE A 104 -13.40 2.56 -10.19
CA ILE A 104 -12.89 3.94 -10.24
C ILE A 104 -12.15 4.30 -8.95
N SER A 105 -12.61 3.83 -7.79
CA SER A 105 -11.98 4.15 -6.51
C SER A 105 -10.63 3.47 -6.31
N ILE A 106 -10.40 2.30 -6.93
CA ILE A 106 -9.16 1.52 -6.79
C ILE A 106 -8.08 1.92 -7.81
N ILE A 107 -8.47 2.46 -8.98
CA ILE A 107 -7.54 2.89 -10.04
C ILE A 107 -6.44 3.85 -9.54
N PRO A 108 -6.75 4.91 -8.74
CA PRO A 108 -5.74 5.80 -8.20
C PRO A 108 -4.66 5.05 -7.41
N PHE A 109 -5.06 4.10 -6.56
CA PHE A 109 -4.12 3.30 -5.76
C PHE A 109 -3.25 2.40 -6.63
N LEU A 110 -3.83 1.72 -7.62
CA LEU A 110 -3.07 0.87 -8.54
C LEU A 110 -2.05 1.68 -9.34
N THR A 111 -2.43 2.87 -9.79
CA THR A 111 -1.55 3.78 -10.53
C THR A 111 -0.35 4.20 -9.67
N VAL A 112 -0.58 4.66 -8.44
CA VAL A 112 0.49 5.04 -7.52
C VAL A 112 1.37 3.83 -7.15
N THR A 113 0.77 2.65 -6.99
CA THR A 113 1.50 1.41 -6.72
C THR A 113 2.48 1.07 -7.84
N ILE A 114 2.05 1.13 -9.10
CA ILE A 114 2.93 0.88 -10.25
C ILE A 114 4.06 1.92 -10.30
N LEU A 115 3.75 3.20 -10.07
CA LEU A 115 4.76 4.26 -10.03
C LEU A 115 5.78 4.05 -8.91
N ALA A 116 5.33 3.65 -7.72
CA ALA A 116 6.19 3.35 -6.58
C ALA A 116 7.13 2.18 -6.89
N ILE A 117 6.61 1.07 -7.42
CA ILE A 117 7.41 -0.11 -7.79
C ILE A 117 8.48 0.26 -8.83
N ARG A 118 8.13 1.03 -9.87
CA ARG A 118 9.08 1.47 -10.91
C ARG A 118 10.18 2.37 -10.34
N HIS A 119 9.83 3.30 -9.46
CA HIS A 119 10.79 4.18 -8.79
C HIS A 119 11.79 3.39 -7.92
N TYR A 120 11.31 2.40 -7.15
CA TYR A 120 12.18 1.60 -6.30
C TYR A 120 13.05 0.60 -7.07
N LYS A 121 12.56 0.04 -8.19
CA LYS A 121 13.33 -0.82 -9.10
C LYS A 121 14.48 -0.06 -9.75
N LYS A 122 14.25 1.15 -10.28
CA LYS A 122 15.30 2.01 -10.88
C LYS A 122 16.41 2.33 -9.87
N ASN A 123 16.04 2.61 -8.61
CA ASN A 123 17.00 2.90 -7.54
C ASN A 123 17.79 1.68 -7.04
N LYS A 124 17.42 0.44 -7.41
CA LYS A 124 18.19 -0.77 -7.09
C LYS A 124 19.29 -0.98 -8.14
N THR A 125 18.96 -0.76 -9.41
CA THR A 125 19.89 -0.84 -10.54
C THR A 125 21.04 0.17 -10.42
N THR A 126 20.76 1.42 -10.05
CA THR A 126 21.81 2.46 -9.92
C THR A 126 22.77 2.20 -8.75
N ARG A 127 22.29 1.62 -7.63
CA ARG A 127 23.17 1.24 -6.50
C ARG A 127 24.03 0.01 -6.81
N GLY A 128 23.51 -0.95 -7.58
CA GLY A 128 24.26 -2.13 -8.00
C GLY A 128 25.39 -1.81 -8.98
N LEU A 129 25.16 -0.89 -9.92
CA LEU A 129 26.20 -0.40 -10.84
C LEU A 129 27.30 0.35 -10.10
N ASN A 130 26.93 1.25 -9.17
CA ASN A 130 27.91 2.05 -8.44
C ASN A 130 28.79 1.19 -7.50
N GLN A 131 28.22 0.13 -6.90
CA GLN A 131 29.00 -0.84 -6.12
C GLN A 131 29.96 -1.66 -6.99
N LYS A 132 29.61 -1.97 -8.23
CA LYS A 132 30.50 -2.68 -9.16
C LYS A 132 31.67 -1.81 -9.57
N THR A 133 31.43 -0.55 -9.96
CA THR A 133 32.50 0.41 -10.31
C THR A 133 33.44 0.74 -9.14
N VAL A 134 32.96 0.73 -7.88
CA VAL A 134 33.86 0.91 -6.72
C VAL A 134 34.69 -0.34 -6.44
N ARG A 135 34.15 -1.54 -6.72
CA ARG A 135 34.86 -2.82 -6.51
C ARG A 135 35.86 -3.13 -7.63
N ASP A 136 35.58 -2.66 -8.83
CA ASP A 136 36.41 -2.83 -10.04
C ASP A 136 37.41 -1.67 -10.24
N LYS A 137 37.45 -0.67 -9.33
CA LYS A 137 38.49 0.35 -9.36
C LYS A 137 39.83 -0.35 -9.08
N PRO A 138 40.83 -0.28 -9.98
CA PRO A 138 42.14 -0.83 -9.69
C PRO A 138 42.65 -0.21 -8.39
N ARG A 139 43.13 -1.06 -7.49
CA ARG A 139 43.91 -0.62 -6.33
C ARG A 139 45.26 -0.20 -6.91
N ASP A 140 45.29 1.01 -7.46
CA ASP A 140 46.53 1.65 -7.88
C ASP A 140 47.41 1.73 -6.62
N MET A 141 48.65 1.26 -6.81
CA MET A 141 49.70 0.90 -5.83
C MET A 141 49.96 1.91 -4.72
#